data_AF-A0A426VMK0-F1
#
_entry.id   AF-A0A426VMK0-F1
#
_cell.length_a   1.000
_cell.length_b   1.000
_cell.length_c   1.000
_cell.angle_alpha   90.00
_cell.angle_beta   90.00
_cell.angle_gamma   90.00
#
_symmetry.space_group_name_H-M   'P 1'
#
loop_
_entity.id
_entity.type
_entity.pdbx_description
1 polymer ?
#
loop_
_entity_poly.entity_id
_entity_poly.type
_entity_poly.pdbx_seq_one_letter_code
_entity_poly.pdbx_strand_id
1 'polypeptide(L)'
;MALKKSLLTTAILAATLGLTACGGSSSSNDSNNNDNTNTTPPATNAAPTITVESASVSEDSLGAAVANISFADDSDAINALTLTISDNRFEIVEGVVKLKAANALNFEQVEGGKVSVTITATDSKGAKTEVETEISVQQISEENKAGVNRYAFNNTQGASSVSYSGQIARHAAMVHVKSLMGKLDNETIGNAADQKTAAAAITQIKNFLMPTDAVVLDETLDFAAAINAQQTTLGQISSSLKKVAGEGGKIAGRDSTYMHKAWEEDGNMVGWSDFGTQPKTPEGLVLHYLDLLEAQLTQFENGSTIEAEHNGTKVTLNKLYVTPEGLDLAQLVQKHLNGAVSLSQAADDYLDDLLIGDKSANNAALADGKSYTDLEHKFDEGYGYFGAAIDYLDYTDDEIAGKGGREAYGSGYHDLDKDGKINLLSEYNFGNSTNAAKRDRGTESNTKPTDLTAEAQLAFIEARKLIADNFGTNVAQWSDEDKARLETLRNQALLAWEKSIAATVVHYINDTISDDDGDLDDIASGNFDADKFYTVAKHWSEMKGFALNFQFNPFSPVTDADFAKIHELMGDKPELAADKVEAYKSALLEARSIIANAYGFDAENVANW
;
A
#
# COMPACT_ATOMS: atom_id res chain seq x y z
N MET A 1 -13.10 -33.49 18.23
CA MET A 1 -14.45 -33.79 18.78
C MET A 1 -14.58 -33.16 20.16
N ALA A 2 -15.18 -31.97 20.24
CA ALA A 2 -15.87 -31.42 21.42
C ALA A 2 -16.58 -30.13 20.97
N LEU A 3 -17.91 -30.20 20.91
CA LEU A 3 -18.83 -29.15 20.45
C LEU A 3 -18.94 -28.01 21.47
N LYS A 4 -18.83 -26.76 21.02
CA LYS A 4 -19.27 -25.57 21.76
C LYS A 4 -20.75 -25.29 21.46
N LYS A 5 -21.52 -25.06 22.51
CA LYS A 5 -22.96 -24.75 22.51
C LYS A 5 -23.18 -23.23 22.36
N SER A 6 -24.13 -22.89 21.51
CA SER A 6 -24.85 -21.62 21.39
C SER A 6 -25.56 -21.22 22.69
N LEU A 7 -25.71 -19.91 22.93
CA LEU A 7 -26.86 -19.31 23.62
C LEU A 7 -26.97 -17.80 23.28
N LEU A 8 -28.10 -17.44 22.66
CA LEU A 8 -28.63 -16.07 22.54
C LEU A 8 -29.00 -15.51 23.92
N THR A 9 -28.84 -14.18 24.12
CA THR A 9 -29.83 -13.42 24.91
C THR A 9 -29.86 -11.94 24.51
N THR A 10 -31.04 -11.51 24.08
CA THR A 10 -31.51 -10.12 23.91
C THR A 10 -32.10 -9.62 25.23
N ALA A 11 -31.83 -8.37 25.63
CA ALA A 11 -32.72 -7.57 26.48
C ALA A 11 -32.29 -6.09 26.47
N ILE A 12 -33.03 -5.23 25.76
CA ILE A 12 -32.96 -3.77 25.89
C ILE A 12 -34.08 -3.33 26.83
N LEU A 13 -33.71 -2.61 27.88
CA LEU A 13 -34.57 -2.12 28.95
C LEU A 13 -35.15 -0.75 28.56
N ALA A 14 -36.45 -0.68 28.25
CA ALA A 14 -37.17 0.58 28.07
C ALA A 14 -37.80 1.04 29.39
N ALA A 15 -37.39 2.21 29.88
CA ALA A 15 -37.98 2.87 31.05
C ALA A 15 -39.00 3.93 30.59
N THR A 16 -40.28 3.68 30.85
CA THR A 16 -41.37 4.65 30.70
C THR A 16 -41.68 5.27 32.07
N LEU A 17 -41.64 6.61 32.16
CA LEU A 17 -42.15 7.36 33.30
C LEU A 17 -43.43 8.09 32.88
N GLY A 18 -44.57 7.59 33.40
CA GLY A 18 -45.83 8.31 33.42
C GLY A 18 -45.97 9.11 34.70
N LEU A 19 -46.38 10.38 34.58
CA LEU A 19 -46.84 11.20 35.70
C LEU A 19 -48.23 11.76 35.35
N THR A 20 -49.24 11.22 36.01
CA THR A 20 -50.57 11.81 36.15
C THR A 20 -50.60 12.65 37.41
N ALA A 21 -51.12 13.88 37.33
CA ALA A 21 -51.54 14.65 38.48
C ALA A 21 -52.91 15.29 38.21
N CYS A 22 -53.84 14.98 39.10
CA CYS A 22 -55.21 15.45 39.14
C CYS A 22 -55.34 16.40 40.34
N GLY A 23 -56.09 17.50 40.22
CA GLY A 23 -56.41 18.37 41.36
C GLY A 23 -57.18 19.63 40.92
N GLY A 24 -58.48 19.67 41.24
CA GLY A 24 -59.41 20.71 40.80
C GLY A 24 -59.96 21.65 41.88
N SER A 25 -60.77 22.61 41.38
CA SER A 25 -61.82 23.43 42.02
C SER A 25 -61.40 24.47 43.09
N SER A 26 -61.79 25.76 43.03
CA SER A 26 -63.18 26.26 43.03
C SER A 26 -63.31 27.79 42.78
N SER A 27 -64.41 28.21 42.11
CA SER A 27 -65.15 29.51 42.19
C SER A 27 -64.45 30.80 41.67
N SER A 28 -65.04 31.77 40.95
CA SER A 28 -66.45 32.25 40.78
C SER A 28 -66.58 33.09 39.48
N ASN A 29 -67.84 33.25 39.00
CA ASN A 29 -68.40 34.21 38.01
C ASN A 29 -67.57 35.49 37.74
N ASP A 30 -67.53 36.08 36.54
CA ASP A 30 -68.69 36.49 35.73
C ASP A 30 -68.27 36.90 34.29
N SER A 31 -69.15 36.56 33.34
CA SER A 31 -69.46 37.20 32.06
C SER A 31 -68.40 37.64 31.01
N ASN A 32 -68.73 37.29 29.76
CA ASN A 32 -68.36 37.90 28.48
C ASN A 32 -66.92 37.72 27.99
N ASN A 33 -66.71 36.92 26.94
CA ASN A 33 -66.96 37.30 25.55
C ASN A 33 -66.29 36.27 24.62
N ASN A 34 -67.10 35.66 23.76
CA ASN A 34 -66.79 35.18 22.41
C ASN A 34 -65.31 35.15 21.99
N ASP A 35 -64.67 33.98 22.04
CA ASP A 35 -63.55 33.68 21.15
C ASP A 35 -63.61 32.23 20.67
N ASN A 36 -64.01 32.08 19.41
CA ASN A 36 -63.94 30.84 18.66
C ASN A 36 -62.52 30.67 18.13
N THR A 37 -61.57 30.40 19.02
CA THR A 37 -60.27 29.88 18.60
C THR A 37 -60.39 28.37 18.55
N ASN A 38 -60.80 27.86 17.39
CA ASN A 38 -60.50 26.49 17.01
C ASN A 38 -58.98 26.40 16.81
N THR A 39 -58.22 26.35 17.91
CA THR A 39 -56.79 26.03 17.87
C THR A 39 -56.71 24.56 17.52
N THR A 40 -56.54 24.27 16.23
CA THR A 40 -55.96 23.01 15.79
C THR A 40 -54.74 22.75 16.68
N PRO A 41 -54.61 21.58 17.34
CA PRO A 41 -53.36 21.23 18.02
C PRO A 41 -52.19 21.51 17.07
N PRO A 42 -51.06 22.08 17.54
CA PRO A 42 -49.88 22.24 16.69
C PRO A 42 -49.64 20.91 15.99
N ALA A 43 -49.47 20.92 14.66
CA ALA A 43 -49.13 19.71 13.93
C ALA A 43 -47.93 19.06 14.62
N THR A 44 -48.15 17.87 15.18
CA THR A 44 -47.09 17.12 15.85
C THR A 44 -46.09 16.75 14.78
N ASN A 45 -44.86 17.23 14.92
CA ASN A 45 -43.75 16.93 14.02
C ASN A 45 -43.59 15.40 13.89
N ALA A 46 -43.84 14.87 12.69
CA ALA A 46 -43.57 13.47 12.40
C ALA A 46 -42.08 13.27 12.09
N ALA A 47 -41.55 12.06 12.30
CA ALA A 47 -40.20 11.75 11.84
C ALA A 47 -40.19 11.56 10.31
N PRO A 48 -39.05 11.82 9.63
CA PRO A 48 -38.92 11.58 8.20
C PRO A 48 -39.20 10.13 7.81
N THR A 49 -39.64 9.88 6.59
CA THR A 49 -39.76 8.53 6.01
C THR A 49 -38.58 8.28 5.07
N ILE A 50 -37.98 7.08 5.15
CA ILE A 50 -36.90 6.63 4.27
C ILE A 50 -37.42 5.44 3.47
N THR A 51 -37.29 5.47 2.14
CA THR A 51 -37.52 4.31 1.28
C THR A 51 -36.24 4.00 0.52
N VAL A 52 -35.75 2.77 0.66
CA VAL A 52 -34.55 2.26 -0.03
C VAL A 52 -35.01 1.24 -1.07
N GLU A 53 -34.59 1.42 -2.33
CA GLU A 53 -34.80 0.42 -3.37
C GLU A 53 -33.89 -0.81 -3.14
N SER A 54 -33.93 -1.81 -4.03
CA SER A 54 -33.00 -2.93 -3.94
C SER A 54 -31.54 -2.43 -4.00
N ALA A 55 -30.73 -2.81 -3.01
CA ALA A 55 -29.36 -2.36 -2.88
C ALA A 55 -28.37 -3.45 -3.34
N SER A 56 -27.60 -3.18 -4.39
CA SER A 56 -26.57 -4.10 -4.86
C SER A 56 -25.47 -3.39 -5.63
N VAL A 57 -24.28 -3.96 -5.63
CA VAL A 57 -23.12 -3.43 -6.34
C VAL A 57 -22.26 -4.57 -6.87
N SER A 58 -21.64 -4.39 -8.05
CA SER A 58 -20.58 -5.30 -8.51
C SER A 58 -19.35 -5.12 -7.63
N GLU A 59 -18.62 -6.19 -7.37
CA GLU A 59 -17.33 -6.07 -6.71
C GLU A 59 -16.35 -5.21 -7.52
N ASP A 60 -15.29 -4.77 -6.86
CA ASP A 60 -14.14 -4.09 -7.47
C ASP A 60 -14.52 -2.88 -8.32
N SER A 61 -15.54 -2.14 -7.88
CA SER A 61 -16.08 -0.99 -8.59
C SER A 61 -15.95 0.27 -7.74
N LEU A 62 -14.92 1.08 -8.01
CA LEU A 62 -14.65 2.31 -7.27
C LEU A 62 -15.82 3.30 -7.34
N GLY A 63 -16.24 3.80 -6.19
CA GLY A 63 -17.25 4.87 -6.10
C GLY A 63 -18.62 4.52 -6.68
N ALA A 64 -18.92 3.22 -6.82
CA ALA A 64 -20.12 2.73 -7.49
C ALA A 64 -21.42 3.10 -6.76
N ALA A 65 -22.46 3.38 -7.55
CA ALA A 65 -23.82 3.54 -7.04
C ALA A 65 -24.41 2.19 -6.61
N VAL A 66 -25.15 2.19 -5.51
CA VAL A 66 -25.60 0.97 -4.83
C VAL A 66 -27.12 0.88 -4.76
N ALA A 67 -27.78 1.98 -4.41
CA ALA A 67 -29.24 2.03 -4.25
C ALA A 67 -29.76 3.45 -4.45
N ASN A 68 -30.94 3.58 -5.06
CA ASN A 68 -31.70 4.82 -4.98
C ASN A 68 -32.47 4.88 -3.66
N ILE A 69 -32.52 6.07 -3.09
CA ILE A 69 -33.19 6.35 -1.82
C ILE A 69 -34.09 7.58 -1.97
N SER A 70 -35.27 7.51 -1.37
CA SER A 70 -36.18 8.64 -1.29
C SER A 70 -36.51 8.97 0.16
N PHE A 71 -36.63 10.28 0.40
CA PHE A 71 -36.96 10.84 1.69
C PHE A 71 -38.25 11.66 1.57
N ALA A 72 -39.10 11.58 2.59
CA ALA A 72 -40.28 12.42 2.72
C ALA A 72 -40.42 12.89 4.16
N ASP A 73 -40.83 14.13 4.35
CA ASP A 73 -41.10 14.71 5.67
C ASP A 73 -42.36 15.56 5.62
N ASP A 74 -43.01 15.75 6.78
CA ASP A 74 -44.25 16.52 6.88
C ASP A 74 -44.03 18.04 6.85
N SER A 75 -42.82 18.50 7.18
CA SER A 75 -42.54 19.91 7.39
C SER A 75 -41.23 20.39 6.77
N ASP A 76 -40.27 19.51 6.54
CA ASP A 76 -38.98 19.83 5.95
C ASP A 76 -38.83 19.39 4.49
N ALA A 77 -38.11 20.19 3.71
CA ALA A 77 -37.62 19.75 2.41
C ALA A 77 -36.44 18.77 2.58
N ILE A 78 -36.20 17.91 1.59
CA ILE A 78 -35.12 16.88 1.67
C ILE A 78 -33.75 17.50 1.97
N ASN A 79 -33.44 18.66 1.40
CA ASN A 79 -32.17 19.35 1.63
C ASN A 79 -32.04 19.99 3.02
N ALA A 80 -33.12 20.04 3.80
CA ALA A 80 -33.12 20.45 5.20
C ALA A 80 -32.95 19.26 6.16
N LEU A 81 -33.06 18.03 5.67
CA LEU A 81 -32.81 16.83 6.47
C LEU A 81 -31.30 16.63 6.68
N THR A 82 -30.94 16.24 7.90
CA THR A 82 -29.60 15.74 8.19
C THR A 82 -29.55 14.25 7.92
N LEU A 83 -28.77 13.84 6.91
CA LEU A 83 -28.64 12.44 6.48
C LEU A 83 -27.29 11.87 6.92
N THR A 84 -27.29 10.66 7.49
CA THR A 84 -26.06 9.92 7.80
C THR A 84 -26.19 8.45 7.40
N ILE A 85 -25.05 7.80 7.21
CA ILE A 85 -24.94 6.36 6.92
C ILE A 85 -23.92 5.75 7.87
N SER A 86 -24.20 4.55 8.40
CA SER A 86 -23.39 3.93 9.46
C SER A 86 -22.03 3.42 8.98
N ASP A 87 -21.89 3.15 7.68
CA ASP A 87 -20.64 2.72 7.07
C ASP A 87 -20.08 3.87 6.23
N ASN A 88 -18.93 4.40 6.66
CA ASN A 88 -18.34 5.59 6.07
C ASN A 88 -17.61 5.30 4.75
N ARG A 89 -17.54 4.04 4.29
CA ARG A 89 -17.17 3.76 2.90
C ARG A 89 -18.22 4.29 1.92
N PHE A 90 -19.46 4.48 2.39
CA PHE A 90 -20.57 4.99 1.61
C PHE A 90 -20.85 6.47 1.89
N GLU A 91 -21.57 7.08 0.95
CA GLU A 91 -22.10 8.42 1.04
C GLU A 91 -23.48 8.49 0.38
N ILE A 92 -24.26 9.52 0.75
CA ILE A 92 -25.57 9.79 0.16
C ILE A 92 -25.44 11.06 -0.68
N VAL A 93 -25.52 10.91 -2.00
CA VAL A 93 -25.40 12.02 -2.95
C VAL A 93 -26.62 12.02 -3.84
N GLU A 94 -27.36 13.13 -3.85
CA GLU A 94 -28.51 13.35 -4.74
C GLU A 94 -29.57 12.22 -4.72
N GLY A 95 -29.82 11.63 -3.53
CA GLY A 95 -30.78 10.54 -3.39
C GLY A 95 -30.26 9.17 -3.83
N VAL A 96 -28.94 9.01 -3.92
CA VAL A 96 -28.27 7.73 -4.22
C VAL A 96 -27.31 7.39 -3.09
N VAL A 97 -27.41 6.17 -2.56
CA VAL A 97 -26.34 5.56 -1.76
C VAL A 97 -25.27 5.08 -2.74
N LYS A 98 -24.04 5.55 -2.57
CA LYS A 98 -22.88 5.14 -3.36
C LYS A 98 -21.66 4.94 -2.48
N LEU A 99 -20.71 4.16 -2.97
CA LEU A 99 -19.36 4.15 -2.40
C LEU A 99 -18.69 5.51 -2.66
N LYS A 100 -17.81 5.93 -1.75
CA LYS A 100 -16.93 7.07 -1.98
C LYS A 100 -15.94 6.74 -3.09
N ALA A 101 -15.45 7.78 -3.77
CA ALA A 101 -14.65 7.64 -4.99
C ALA A 101 -13.44 6.71 -4.89
N ALA A 102 -12.80 6.62 -3.72
CA ALA A 102 -11.60 5.82 -3.47
C ALA A 102 -11.90 4.41 -2.91
N ASN A 103 -13.16 4.03 -2.71
CA ASN A 103 -13.51 2.75 -2.10
C ASN A 103 -14.18 1.82 -3.11
N ALA A 104 -13.81 0.54 -3.09
CA ALA A 104 -14.53 -0.55 -3.70
C ALA A 104 -15.07 -1.51 -2.62
N LEU A 105 -15.85 -2.50 -3.02
CA LEU A 105 -16.12 -3.68 -2.20
C LEU A 105 -15.57 -4.89 -2.94
N ASN A 106 -14.79 -5.69 -2.24
CA ASN A 106 -14.25 -6.96 -2.73
C ASN A 106 -15.14 -8.09 -2.19
N PHE A 107 -15.61 -9.00 -3.04
CA PHE A 107 -16.54 -10.05 -2.60
C PHE A 107 -15.86 -11.01 -1.60
N GLU A 108 -14.60 -11.36 -1.82
CA GLU A 108 -13.81 -12.24 -0.96
C GLU A 108 -13.54 -11.65 0.43
N GLN A 109 -13.58 -10.32 0.58
CA GLN A 109 -13.47 -9.63 1.87
C GLN A 109 -14.81 -9.47 2.60
N VAL A 110 -15.94 -9.67 1.92
CA VAL A 110 -17.28 -9.42 2.50
C VAL A 110 -17.92 -10.72 2.95
N GLU A 111 -18.05 -10.90 4.27
CA GLU A 111 -18.70 -12.09 4.86
C GLU A 111 -20.13 -12.26 4.32
N GLY A 112 -20.40 -13.40 3.68
CA GLY A 112 -21.71 -13.72 3.12
C GLY A 112 -22.12 -12.88 1.90
N GLY A 113 -21.21 -12.11 1.30
CA GLY A 113 -21.48 -11.28 0.12
C GLY A 113 -22.46 -10.14 0.39
N LYS A 114 -22.58 -9.70 1.65
CA LYS A 114 -23.50 -8.63 2.06
C LYS A 114 -22.88 -7.67 3.05
N VAL A 115 -23.18 -6.38 2.90
CA VAL A 115 -22.82 -5.32 3.85
C VAL A 115 -24.11 -4.73 4.43
N SER A 116 -24.26 -4.74 5.76
CA SER A 116 -25.39 -4.04 6.41
C SER A 116 -25.03 -2.58 6.66
N VAL A 117 -25.90 -1.67 6.22
CA VAL A 117 -25.77 -0.23 6.49
C VAL A 117 -27.06 0.32 7.07
N THR A 118 -26.95 1.22 8.03
CA THR A 118 -28.08 1.96 8.61
C THR A 118 -28.07 3.39 8.08
N ILE A 119 -29.16 3.78 7.42
CA ILE A 119 -29.40 5.14 6.93
C ILE A 119 -30.25 5.86 7.97
N THR A 120 -29.79 7.04 8.39
CA THR A 120 -30.50 7.91 9.31
C THR A 120 -30.94 9.19 8.60
N ALA A 121 -32.18 9.61 8.81
CA ALA A 121 -32.66 10.95 8.46
C ALA A 121 -33.19 11.63 9.72
N THR A 122 -32.71 12.86 9.97
CA THR A 122 -33.16 13.70 11.09
C THR A 122 -33.69 15.02 10.56
N ASP A 123 -34.91 15.38 10.95
CA ASP A 123 -35.51 16.66 10.59
C ASP A 123 -34.94 17.83 11.43
N SER A 124 -35.29 19.05 11.04
CA SER A 124 -34.84 20.30 11.67
C SER A 124 -35.35 20.47 13.11
N LYS A 125 -36.39 19.71 13.51
CA LYS A 125 -36.95 19.71 14.86
C LYS A 125 -36.43 18.54 15.72
N GLY A 126 -35.56 17.71 15.16
CA GLY A 126 -34.85 16.63 15.83
C GLY A 126 -35.56 15.27 15.84
N ALA A 127 -36.69 15.09 15.13
CA ALA A 127 -37.24 13.75 14.98
C ALA A 127 -36.43 12.96 13.94
N LYS A 128 -36.25 11.66 14.21
CA LYS A 128 -35.28 10.80 13.53
C LYS A 128 -35.92 9.48 13.11
N THR A 129 -35.54 9.01 11.91
CA THR A 129 -35.84 7.67 11.41
C THR A 129 -34.55 6.96 11.00
N GLU A 130 -34.47 5.66 11.30
CA GLU A 130 -33.38 4.78 10.92
C GLU A 130 -33.93 3.61 10.10
N VAL A 131 -33.29 3.33 8.96
CA VAL A 131 -33.58 2.15 8.13
C VAL A 131 -32.29 1.38 7.90
N GLU A 132 -32.27 0.13 8.34
CA GLU A 132 -31.23 -0.83 7.99
C GLU A 132 -31.50 -1.42 6.60
N THR A 133 -30.47 -1.47 5.77
CA THR A 133 -30.50 -2.09 4.43
C THR A 133 -29.29 -2.98 4.23
N GLU A 134 -29.51 -4.16 3.63
CA GLU A 134 -28.43 -5.05 3.20
C GLU A 134 -28.04 -4.73 1.75
N ILE A 135 -26.78 -4.39 1.54
CA ILE A 135 -26.18 -4.22 0.21
C ILE A 135 -25.63 -5.56 -0.24
N SER A 136 -26.14 -6.10 -1.35
CA SER A 136 -25.61 -7.33 -1.93
C SER A 136 -24.40 -7.03 -2.81
N VAL A 137 -23.25 -7.64 -2.51
CA VAL A 137 -22.03 -7.56 -3.33
C VAL A 137 -22.07 -8.70 -4.35
N GLN A 138 -22.00 -8.35 -5.63
CA GLN A 138 -22.10 -9.30 -6.74
C GLN A 138 -20.71 -9.66 -7.21
N GLN A 139 -20.34 -10.93 -7.06
CA GLN A 139 -19.11 -11.48 -7.61
C GLN A 139 -19.15 -11.46 -9.13
N ILE A 140 -18.06 -11.04 -9.75
CA ILE A 140 -17.83 -11.12 -11.19
C ILE A 140 -17.53 -12.58 -11.55
N SER A 141 -18.29 -13.11 -12.50
CA SER A 141 -18.07 -14.49 -12.95
C SER A 141 -16.71 -14.64 -13.65
N GLU A 142 -16.06 -15.79 -13.47
CA GLU A 142 -14.68 -16.05 -13.94
C GLU A 142 -14.47 -15.72 -15.43
N GLU A 143 -15.46 -15.97 -16.29
CA GLU A 143 -15.39 -15.65 -17.71
C GLU A 143 -15.37 -14.14 -18.04
N ASN A 144 -15.73 -13.29 -17.08
CA ASN A 144 -15.82 -11.83 -17.22
C ASN A 144 -14.72 -11.07 -16.44
N LYS A 145 -13.83 -11.76 -15.72
CA LYS A 145 -12.79 -11.11 -14.90
C LYS A 145 -11.68 -10.43 -15.71
N ALA A 146 -11.35 -10.98 -16.88
CA ALA A 146 -10.25 -10.49 -17.71
C ALA A 146 -10.46 -9.04 -18.19
N GLY A 147 -9.55 -8.14 -17.82
CA GLY A 147 -9.63 -6.71 -18.16
C GLY A 147 -10.68 -5.94 -17.35
N VAL A 148 -11.21 -6.54 -16.27
CA VAL A 148 -12.15 -5.91 -15.33
C VAL A 148 -11.55 -5.90 -13.93
N ASN A 149 -11.40 -7.06 -13.29
CA ASN A 149 -10.71 -7.20 -12.00
C ASN A 149 -9.52 -8.17 -12.04
N ARG A 150 -9.23 -8.76 -13.21
CA ARG A 150 -8.00 -9.52 -13.48
C ARG A 150 -7.17 -8.83 -14.54
N TYR A 151 -5.87 -8.65 -14.27
CA TYR A 151 -4.90 -8.08 -15.20
C TYR A 151 -4.53 -9.12 -16.29
N ALA A 152 -5.47 -9.33 -17.21
CA ALA A 152 -5.36 -10.30 -18.29
C ALA A 152 -5.91 -9.68 -19.58
N PHE A 153 -5.04 -9.58 -20.59
CA PHE A 153 -5.36 -8.97 -21.88
C PHE A 153 -4.89 -9.88 -23.01
N ASN A 154 -5.77 -10.08 -23.98
CA ASN A 154 -5.47 -10.83 -25.19
C ASN A 154 -5.51 -9.90 -26.40
N ASN A 155 -4.66 -10.16 -27.37
CA ASN A 155 -4.75 -9.51 -28.67
C ASN A 155 -5.95 -10.02 -29.48
N THR A 156 -6.14 -9.44 -30.67
CA THR A 156 -7.26 -9.79 -31.56
C THR A 156 -7.22 -11.23 -32.08
N GLN A 157 -6.11 -11.96 -31.91
CA GLN A 157 -5.99 -13.39 -32.23
C GLN A 157 -6.20 -14.31 -31.01
N GLY A 158 -6.48 -13.75 -29.83
CA GLY A 158 -6.72 -14.50 -28.60
C GLY A 158 -5.44 -14.93 -27.86
N ALA A 159 -4.27 -14.44 -28.26
CA ALA A 159 -3.02 -14.67 -27.53
C ALA A 159 -2.82 -13.58 -26.47
N SER A 160 -2.28 -13.93 -25.31
CA SER A 160 -1.96 -12.95 -24.27
C SER A 160 -1.03 -11.86 -24.81
N SER A 161 -1.39 -10.60 -24.60
CA SER A 161 -0.58 -9.43 -24.91
C SER A 161 0.16 -8.87 -23.68
N VAL A 162 0.10 -9.56 -22.54
CA VAL A 162 0.76 -9.12 -21.30
C VAL A 162 2.23 -9.57 -21.26
N SER A 163 3.17 -8.65 -20.99
CA SER A 163 4.59 -9.02 -20.88
C SER A 163 5.41 -8.09 -19.99
N TYR A 164 6.04 -8.64 -18.94
CA TYR A 164 6.88 -7.87 -18.01
C TYR A 164 7.91 -8.74 -17.25
N SER A 165 8.39 -9.83 -17.85
CA SER A 165 9.29 -10.77 -17.16
C SER A 165 10.62 -10.14 -16.70
N GLY A 166 11.04 -9.05 -17.34
CA GLY A 166 12.23 -8.30 -16.93
C GLY A 166 12.07 -7.62 -15.56
N GLN A 167 10.88 -7.16 -15.26
CA GLN A 167 10.50 -6.51 -14.01
C GLN A 167 10.48 -7.55 -12.89
N ILE A 168 9.84 -8.71 -13.14
CA ILE A 168 9.79 -9.82 -12.20
C ILE A 168 11.18 -10.37 -11.89
N ALA A 169 12.07 -10.47 -12.88
CA ALA A 169 13.45 -10.90 -12.65
C ALA A 169 14.20 -9.96 -11.70
N ARG A 170 13.96 -8.64 -11.77
CA ARG A 170 14.57 -7.66 -10.85
C ARG A 170 13.96 -7.72 -9.46
N HIS A 171 12.64 -7.88 -9.34
CA HIS A 171 11.98 -8.14 -8.06
C HIS A 171 12.56 -9.40 -7.40
N ALA A 172 12.68 -10.50 -8.14
CA ALA A 172 13.26 -11.74 -7.66
C ALA A 172 14.72 -11.57 -7.21
N ALA A 173 15.53 -10.83 -7.97
CA ALA A 173 16.91 -10.51 -7.59
C ALA A 173 16.97 -9.68 -6.30
N MET A 174 16.13 -8.65 -6.17
CA MET A 174 16.06 -7.80 -4.96
C MET A 174 15.59 -8.58 -3.72
N VAL A 175 14.57 -9.43 -3.86
CA VAL A 175 14.10 -10.32 -2.78
C VAL A 175 15.22 -11.29 -2.38
N HIS A 176 15.91 -11.87 -3.35
CA HIS A 176 17.02 -12.80 -3.08
C HIS A 176 18.21 -12.10 -2.42
N VAL A 177 18.59 -10.90 -2.85
CA VAL A 177 19.63 -10.08 -2.20
C VAL A 177 19.28 -9.82 -0.73
N LYS A 178 18.03 -9.45 -0.44
CA LYS A 178 17.59 -9.28 0.95
C LYS A 178 17.71 -10.58 1.75
N SER A 179 17.34 -11.71 1.16
CA SER A 179 17.49 -13.04 1.77
C SER A 179 18.96 -13.37 2.06
N LEU A 180 19.87 -13.12 1.11
CA LEU A 180 21.31 -13.34 1.29
C LEU A 180 21.86 -12.49 2.44
N MET A 181 21.51 -11.20 2.49
CA MET A 181 21.93 -10.30 3.56
C MET A 181 21.35 -10.72 4.92
N GLY A 182 20.09 -11.12 4.96
CA GLY A 182 19.40 -11.54 6.19
C GLY A 182 19.92 -12.84 6.79
N LYS A 183 20.73 -13.61 6.05
CA LYS A 183 21.40 -14.83 6.52
C LYS A 183 22.80 -14.58 7.07
N LEU A 184 23.30 -13.35 7.04
CA LEU A 184 24.66 -13.04 7.51
C LEU A 184 24.65 -12.90 9.04
N ASP A 185 25.20 -13.91 9.70
CA ASP A 185 25.27 -14.04 11.14
C ASP A 185 26.61 -14.64 11.61
N ASN A 186 26.74 -14.82 12.93
CA ASN A 186 27.93 -15.38 13.56
C ASN A 186 28.18 -16.87 13.27
N GLU A 187 27.21 -17.58 12.67
CA GLU A 187 27.34 -18.98 12.27
C GLU A 187 27.75 -19.11 10.80
N THR A 188 27.32 -18.17 9.95
CA THR A 188 27.51 -18.20 8.49
C THR A 188 28.74 -17.46 8.01
N ILE A 189 29.27 -16.51 8.80
CA ILE A 189 30.44 -15.72 8.45
C ILE A 189 31.66 -16.13 9.27
N GLY A 190 32.82 -16.19 8.62
CA GLY A 190 34.09 -16.48 9.27
C GLY A 190 35.05 -17.23 8.36
N ASN A 191 35.98 -17.95 8.98
CA ASN A 191 37.09 -18.66 8.31
C ASN A 191 36.95 -20.19 8.35
N ALA A 192 35.85 -20.72 8.91
CA ALA A 192 35.59 -22.16 8.89
C ALA A 192 35.16 -22.65 7.49
N ALA A 193 35.24 -23.97 7.27
CA ALA A 193 35.04 -24.57 5.94
C ALA A 193 33.61 -24.43 5.38
N ASP A 194 32.63 -24.28 6.27
CA ASP A 194 31.20 -24.11 6.00
C ASP A 194 30.75 -22.64 6.05
N GLN A 195 31.66 -21.72 6.36
CA GLN A 195 31.40 -20.29 6.47
C GLN A 195 31.84 -19.55 5.20
N LYS A 196 31.26 -18.37 5.00
CA LYS A 196 31.69 -17.43 3.96
C LYS A 196 32.61 -16.37 4.57
N THR A 197 33.63 -15.99 3.81
CA THR A 197 34.37 -14.76 4.10
C THR A 197 33.52 -13.55 3.77
N ALA A 198 33.84 -12.40 4.38
CA ALA A 198 33.20 -11.12 4.10
C ALA A 198 33.20 -10.80 2.60
N ALA A 199 34.37 -10.92 1.96
CA ALA A 199 34.52 -10.66 0.52
C ALA A 199 33.65 -11.59 -0.35
N ALA A 200 33.53 -12.87 0.03
CA ALA A 200 32.70 -13.83 -0.70
C ALA A 200 31.20 -13.52 -0.56
N ALA A 201 30.75 -13.12 0.64
CA ALA A 201 29.38 -12.71 0.88
C ALA A 201 29.01 -11.47 0.06
N ILE A 202 29.86 -10.43 0.06
CA ILE A 202 29.65 -9.19 -0.71
C ILE A 202 29.66 -9.47 -2.21
N THR A 203 30.58 -10.32 -2.70
CA THR A 203 30.64 -10.72 -4.11
C THR A 203 29.34 -11.41 -4.53
N GLN A 204 28.82 -12.32 -3.71
CA GLN A 204 27.56 -13.01 -4.01
C GLN A 204 26.39 -12.02 -4.10
N ILE A 205 26.29 -11.07 -3.16
CA ILE A 205 25.25 -10.02 -3.20
C ILE A 205 25.36 -9.19 -4.49
N LYS A 206 26.58 -8.75 -4.85
CA LYS A 206 26.82 -7.95 -6.05
C LYS A 206 26.52 -8.73 -7.34
N ASN A 207 26.73 -10.05 -7.37
CA ASN A 207 26.39 -10.87 -8.53
C ASN A 207 24.89 -10.84 -8.87
N PHE A 208 24.00 -10.75 -7.87
CA PHE A 208 22.56 -10.61 -8.13
C PHE A 208 22.14 -9.16 -8.45
N LEU A 209 22.80 -8.17 -7.84
CA LEU A 209 22.47 -6.75 -8.09
C LEU A 209 22.92 -6.28 -9.48
N MET A 210 24.16 -6.60 -9.86
CA MET A 210 24.83 -6.07 -11.05
C MET A 210 25.58 -7.17 -11.81
N PRO A 211 24.89 -8.25 -12.25
CA PRO A 211 25.57 -9.38 -12.86
C PRO A 211 26.33 -9.01 -14.13
N THR A 212 27.55 -9.53 -14.23
CA THR A 212 28.37 -9.48 -15.45
C THR A 212 28.52 -10.85 -16.11
N ASP A 213 28.17 -11.92 -15.41
CA ASP A 213 28.26 -13.30 -15.85
C ASP A 213 26.88 -13.96 -15.85
N ALA A 214 26.59 -14.75 -16.89
CA ALA A 214 25.35 -15.49 -17.04
C ALA A 214 25.18 -16.62 -16.01
N VAL A 215 26.24 -17.03 -15.31
CA VAL A 215 26.17 -18.05 -14.24
C VAL A 215 25.08 -17.75 -13.21
N VAL A 216 24.85 -16.46 -12.88
CA VAL A 216 23.80 -16.06 -11.93
C VAL A 216 22.40 -16.51 -12.36
N LEU A 217 22.16 -16.68 -13.67
CA LEU A 217 20.86 -17.06 -14.21
C LEU A 217 20.47 -18.49 -13.83
N ASP A 218 21.45 -19.33 -13.49
CA ASP A 218 21.25 -20.71 -13.09
C ASP A 218 21.30 -20.90 -11.56
N GLU A 219 21.59 -19.84 -10.80
CA GLU A 219 21.59 -19.88 -9.34
C GLU A 219 20.16 -19.96 -8.78
N THR A 220 19.96 -20.83 -7.78
CA THR A 220 18.66 -21.05 -7.14
C THR A 220 18.25 -19.86 -6.28
N LEU A 221 17.01 -19.42 -6.47
CA LEU A 221 16.34 -18.43 -5.65
C LEU A 221 15.69 -19.13 -4.45
N ASP A 222 16.27 -18.95 -3.26
CA ASP A 222 15.80 -19.63 -2.03
C ASP A 222 14.31 -19.42 -1.75
N PHE A 223 13.80 -18.19 -1.93
CA PHE A 223 12.39 -17.87 -1.67
C PHE A 223 11.47 -18.62 -2.64
N ALA A 224 11.88 -18.75 -3.91
CA ALA A 224 11.10 -19.41 -4.95
C ALA A 224 11.03 -20.92 -4.70
N ALA A 225 12.15 -21.52 -4.28
CA ALA A 225 12.18 -22.93 -3.88
C ALA A 225 11.28 -23.20 -2.65
N ALA A 226 11.24 -22.29 -1.68
CA ALA A 226 10.44 -22.43 -0.46
C ALA A 226 8.93 -22.45 -0.71
N ILE A 227 8.46 -21.77 -1.75
CA ILE A 227 7.04 -21.69 -2.11
C ILE A 227 6.64 -22.66 -3.24
N ASN A 228 7.53 -23.58 -3.62
CA ASN A 228 7.32 -24.49 -4.75
C ASN A 228 7.00 -23.75 -6.07
N ALA A 229 7.75 -22.69 -6.36
CA ALA A 229 7.55 -21.88 -7.57
C ALA A 229 7.86 -22.65 -8.86
N GLN A 230 7.18 -22.25 -9.95
CA GLN A 230 7.46 -22.73 -11.30
C GLN A 230 8.84 -22.29 -11.79
N GLN A 231 9.23 -21.05 -11.50
CA GLN A 231 10.58 -20.52 -11.76
C GLN A 231 11.38 -20.51 -10.45
N THR A 232 12.48 -21.25 -10.41
CA THR A 232 13.40 -21.33 -9.27
C THR A 232 14.73 -20.62 -9.50
N THR A 233 14.99 -20.09 -10.70
CA THR A 233 16.20 -19.32 -11.04
C THR A 233 15.85 -18.06 -11.85
N LEU A 234 16.75 -17.07 -11.90
CA LEU A 234 16.54 -15.86 -12.71
C LEU A 234 16.41 -16.17 -14.21
N GLY A 235 17.17 -17.15 -14.72
CA GLY A 235 17.14 -17.56 -16.12
C GLY A 235 15.80 -18.16 -16.57
N GLN A 236 15.05 -18.75 -15.63
CA GLN A 236 13.70 -19.27 -15.87
C GLN A 236 12.64 -18.16 -15.90
N ILE A 237 12.90 -17.03 -15.25
CA ILE A 237 12.03 -15.83 -15.32
C ILE A 237 12.36 -15.03 -16.59
N SER A 238 13.65 -14.76 -16.82
CA SER A 238 14.14 -14.03 -18.00
C SER A 238 15.50 -14.54 -18.44
N SER A 239 15.63 -14.89 -19.73
CA SER A 239 16.85 -15.45 -20.31
C SER A 239 18.00 -14.44 -20.50
N SER A 240 17.82 -13.19 -20.12
CA SER A 240 18.82 -12.11 -20.25
C SER A 240 19.20 -11.57 -18.88
N LEU A 241 20.41 -11.02 -18.75
CA LEU A 241 20.88 -10.40 -17.51
C LEU A 241 20.07 -9.14 -17.18
N LYS A 242 19.04 -9.30 -16.35
CA LYS A 242 18.21 -8.19 -15.83
C LYS A 242 18.90 -7.57 -14.63
N LYS A 243 19.79 -6.62 -14.90
CA LYS A 243 20.54 -5.88 -13.88
C LYS A 243 19.61 -4.96 -13.08
N VAL A 244 19.79 -4.97 -11.76
CA VAL A 244 19.17 -4.03 -10.82
C VAL A 244 20.01 -2.75 -10.80
N ALA A 245 21.31 -2.89 -10.58
CA ALA A 245 22.31 -1.82 -10.55
C ALA A 245 23.48 -2.11 -11.51
N GLY A 246 24.48 -1.23 -11.53
CA GLY A 246 25.63 -1.27 -12.42
C GLY A 246 25.34 -0.69 -13.80
N GLU A 247 26.34 -0.73 -14.69
CA GLU A 247 26.21 -0.23 -16.06
C GLU A 247 25.07 -0.92 -16.82
N GLY A 248 24.10 -0.13 -17.30
CA GLY A 248 22.88 -0.61 -17.94
C GLY A 248 21.86 -1.24 -16.98
N GLY A 249 22.04 -1.05 -15.67
CA GLY A 249 21.06 -1.36 -14.63
C GLY A 249 19.85 -0.43 -14.68
N LYS A 250 18.82 -0.76 -13.91
CA LYS A 250 17.57 0.01 -13.86
C LYS A 250 17.40 0.89 -12.62
N ILE A 251 18.42 0.91 -11.76
CA ILE A 251 18.49 1.90 -10.69
C ILE A 251 18.61 3.30 -11.27
N ALA A 252 17.91 4.26 -10.68
CA ALA A 252 17.91 5.66 -11.04
C ALA A 252 19.34 6.18 -11.28
N GLY A 253 19.57 6.73 -12.49
CA GLY A 253 20.87 7.23 -12.96
C GLY A 253 21.73 6.25 -13.75
N ARG A 254 21.40 4.95 -13.78
CA ARG A 254 22.12 3.94 -14.59
C ARG A 254 21.41 3.53 -15.86
N ASP A 255 20.14 3.89 -15.97
CA ASP A 255 19.38 3.72 -17.18
C ASP A 255 19.72 4.80 -18.19
N SER A 256 19.81 4.42 -19.46
CA SER A 256 20.08 5.35 -20.56
C SER A 256 18.81 6.00 -21.13
N THR A 257 17.64 5.56 -20.68
CA THR A 257 16.36 6.20 -20.99
C THR A 257 16.24 7.54 -20.27
N TYR A 258 15.22 8.32 -20.63
CA TYR A 258 14.98 9.60 -19.99
C TYR A 258 14.60 9.39 -18.51
N MET A 259 15.06 10.31 -17.66
CA MET A 259 14.68 10.43 -16.25
C MET A 259 14.48 11.91 -15.95
N HIS A 260 13.51 12.28 -15.11
CA HIS A 260 13.23 13.68 -14.75
C HIS A 260 14.42 14.36 -14.04
N LYS A 261 15.29 13.58 -13.40
CA LYS A 261 16.51 14.05 -12.71
C LYS A 261 17.76 13.42 -13.30
N ALA A 262 18.82 14.23 -13.42
CA ALA A 262 20.16 13.75 -13.72
C ALA A 262 20.82 13.19 -12.46
N TRP A 263 20.41 11.98 -12.04
CA TRP A 263 20.79 11.36 -10.76
C TRP A 263 22.30 11.23 -10.48
N GLU A 264 23.14 11.35 -11.51
CA GLU A 264 24.60 11.33 -11.37
C GLU A 264 25.22 12.70 -11.00
N GLU A 265 24.44 13.79 -11.11
CA GLU A 265 24.89 15.13 -10.73
C GLU A 265 24.79 15.38 -9.22
N ASP A 266 25.79 16.09 -8.66
CA ASP A 266 25.87 16.36 -7.23
C ASP A 266 24.68 17.20 -6.75
N GLY A 267 24.08 16.80 -5.64
CA GLY A 267 22.91 17.44 -5.04
C GLY A 267 21.55 16.92 -5.51
N ASN A 268 21.49 16.05 -6.53
CA ASN A 268 20.21 15.49 -7.00
C ASN A 268 19.68 14.35 -6.13
N MET A 269 20.56 13.53 -5.54
CA MET A 269 20.18 12.58 -4.50
C MET A 269 20.09 13.31 -3.17
N VAL A 270 18.88 13.37 -2.59
CA VAL A 270 18.60 14.06 -1.33
C VAL A 270 18.15 13.04 -0.28
N GLY A 271 18.34 13.40 0.99
CA GLY A 271 17.81 12.64 2.12
C GLY A 271 18.80 11.67 2.77
N TRP A 272 20.05 11.63 2.30
CA TRP A 272 21.18 10.98 2.96
C TRP A 272 22.43 11.85 2.82
N SER A 273 23.26 11.96 3.86
CA SER A 273 24.39 12.89 3.88
C SER A 273 25.76 12.21 3.77
N ASP A 274 25.96 11.06 4.41
CA ASP A 274 27.24 10.33 4.43
C ASP A 274 27.25 9.16 3.44
N PHE A 275 28.03 9.25 2.37
CA PHE A 275 28.18 8.16 1.39
C PHE A 275 29.54 7.44 1.53
N GLY A 276 30.30 7.74 2.59
CA GLY A 276 31.68 7.29 2.70
C GLY A 276 32.49 7.70 1.47
N THR A 277 33.00 6.72 0.73
CA THR A 277 33.75 6.94 -0.52
C THR A 277 32.90 6.84 -1.79
N GLN A 278 31.62 6.53 -1.67
CA GLN A 278 30.74 6.35 -2.81
C GLN A 278 30.20 7.68 -3.35
N PRO A 279 29.88 7.76 -4.65
CA PRO A 279 29.18 8.92 -5.22
C PRO A 279 27.83 9.16 -4.54
N LYS A 280 27.40 10.43 -4.46
CA LYS A 280 26.08 10.81 -3.93
C LYS A 280 24.96 10.56 -4.94
N THR A 281 24.75 9.30 -5.29
CA THR A 281 23.76 8.85 -6.29
C THR A 281 22.88 7.74 -5.72
N PRO A 282 21.74 7.40 -6.35
CA PRO A 282 20.90 6.29 -5.89
C PRO A 282 21.66 4.96 -5.83
N GLU A 283 22.53 4.66 -6.79
CA GLU A 283 23.42 3.49 -6.73
C GLU A 283 24.50 3.62 -5.67
N GLY A 284 25.12 4.80 -5.55
CA GLY A 284 26.17 5.04 -4.58
C GLY A 284 25.70 4.81 -3.14
N LEU A 285 24.43 5.07 -2.83
CA LEU A 285 23.85 4.76 -1.51
C LEU A 285 23.79 3.25 -1.24
N VAL A 286 23.40 2.45 -2.24
CA VAL A 286 23.42 0.98 -2.11
C VAL A 286 24.84 0.49 -1.89
N LEU A 287 25.81 1.00 -2.66
CA LEU A 287 27.21 0.64 -2.51
C LEU A 287 27.75 1.05 -1.13
N HIS A 288 27.33 2.21 -0.61
CA HIS A 288 27.73 2.66 0.72
C HIS A 288 27.23 1.71 1.82
N TYR A 289 25.98 1.25 1.74
CA TYR A 289 25.46 0.24 2.67
C TYR A 289 26.23 -1.09 2.57
N LEU A 290 26.65 -1.49 1.36
CA LEU A 290 27.48 -2.69 1.19
C LEU A 290 28.90 -2.50 1.74
N ASP A 291 29.47 -1.29 1.66
CA ASP A 291 30.77 -0.99 2.27
C ASP A 291 30.70 -1.04 3.80
N LEU A 292 29.61 -0.51 4.40
CA LEU A 292 29.35 -0.63 5.84
C LEU A 292 29.22 -2.11 6.27
N LEU A 293 28.47 -2.89 5.49
CA LEU A 293 28.32 -4.33 5.72
C LEU A 293 29.68 -5.03 5.64
N GLU A 294 30.44 -4.82 4.56
CA GLU A 294 31.76 -5.43 4.36
C GLU A 294 32.72 -5.12 5.51
N ALA A 295 32.74 -3.87 5.97
CA ALA A 295 33.57 -3.45 7.10
C ALA A 295 33.19 -4.20 8.39
N GLN A 296 31.89 -4.37 8.66
CA GLN A 296 31.42 -5.10 9.84
C GLN A 296 31.72 -6.60 9.75
N LEU A 297 31.44 -7.23 8.60
CA LEU A 297 31.76 -8.65 8.37
C LEU A 297 33.25 -8.91 8.53
N THR A 298 34.10 -8.02 8.02
CA THR A 298 35.56 -8.13 8.13
C THR A 298 36.04 -8.00 9.58
N GLN A 299 35.42 -7.14 10.39
CA GLN A 299 35.73 -7.04 11.81
C GLN A 299 35.43 -8.36 12.53
N PHE A 300 34.26 -8.95 12.25
CA PHE A 300 33.86 -10.23 12.82
C PHE A 300 34.77 -11.38 12.35
N GLU A 301 35.07 -11.47 11.05
CA GLU A 301 35.97 -12.47 10.47
C GLU A 301 37.37 -12.43 11.10
N ASN A 302 37.84 -11.24 11.49
CA ASN A 302 39.11 -11.04 12.20
C ASN A 302 39.07 -11.34 13.71
N GLY A 303 37.95 -11.87 14.21
CA GLY A 303 37.78 -12.32 15.59
C GLY A 303 37.20 -11.27 16.55
N SER A 304 36.68 -10.15 16.03
CA SER A 304 35.99 -9.16 16.87
C SER A 304 34.58 -9.62 17.19
N THR A 305 34.10 -9.30 18.40
CA THR A 305 32.67 -9.38 18.72
C THR A 305 32.01 -8.08 18.29
N ILE A 306 30.88 -8.16 17.59
CA ILE A 306 30.09 -6.98 17.24
C ILE A 306 29.11 -6.71 18.38
N GLU A 307 29.10 -5.48 18.88
CA GLU A 307 28.32 -5.08 20.07
C GLU A 307 27.64 -3.74 19.83
N ALA A 308 26.40 -3.59 20.29
CA ALA A 308 25.75 -2.30 20.46
C ALA A 308 25.87 -1.88 21.93
N GLU A 309 26.38 -0.67 22.18
CA GLU A 309 26.54 -0.11 23.52
C GLU A 309 25.85 1.25 23.59
N HIS A 310 24.70 1.31 24.27
CA HIS A 310 23.87 2.51 24.40
C HIS A 310 23.37 2.66 25.83
N ASN A 311 23.44 3.88 26.36
CA ASN A 311 22.89 4.25 27.67
C ASN A 311 23.31 3.33 28.84
N GLY A 312 24.54 2.81 28.80
CA GLY A 312 25.12 1.95 29.83
C GLY A 312 24.80 0.45 29.67
N THR A 313 24.04 0.09 28.64
CA THR A 313 23.71 -1.30 28.30
C THR A 313 24.48 -1.73 27.06
N LYS A 314 25.03 -2.95 27.11
CA LYS A 314 25.83 -3.57 26.05
C LYS A 314 25.21 -4.90 25.66
N VAL A 315 24.98 -5.09 24.37
CA VAL A 315 24.44 -6.34 23.80
C VAL A 315 25.29 -6.82 22.63
N THR A 316 25.50 -8.12 22.55
CA THR A 316 26.20 -8.75 21.41
C THR A 316 25.26 -8.89 20.22
N LEU A 317 25.72 -8.50 19.03
CA LEU A 317 24.98 -8.62 17.80
C LEU A 317 25.42 -9.88 17.03
N ASN A 318 24.49 -10.81 16.88
CA ASN A 318 24.66 -12.02 16.05
C ASN A 318 24.15 -11.81 14.63
N LYS A 319 23.22 -10.88 14.38
CA LYS A 319 22.80 -10.48 13.03
C LYS A 319 23.81 -9.48 12.47
N LEU A 320 24.76 -9.96 11.67
CA LEU A 320 25.90 -9.15 11.22
C LEU A 320 25.54 -8.13 10.12
N TYR A 321 24.29 -8.08 9.67
CA TYR A 321 23.75 -7.01 8.82
C TYR A 321 23.13 -5.84 9.61
N VAL A 322 23.07 -5.94 10.94
CA VAL A 322 22.64 -4.83 11.80
C VAL A 322 23.86 -4.17 12.43
N THR A 323 23.99 -2.85 12.27
CA THR A 323 25.11 -2.07 12.80
C THR A 323 24.92 -1.68 14.28
N PRO A 324 26.01 -1.44 15.04
CA PRO A 324 25.93 -0.86 16.39
C PRO A 324 25.17 0.46 16.47
N GLU A 325 25.14 1.23 15.38
CA GLU A 325 24.41 2.49 15.27
C GLU A 325 22.89 2.33 15.07
N GLY A 326 22.39 1.11 14.92
CA GLY A 326 20.96 0.83 14.74
C GLY A 326 20.50 0.89 13.29
N LEU A 327 21.38 0.55 12.33
CA LEU A 327 21.02 0.39 10.92
C LEU A 327 20.86 -1.09 10.57
N ASP A 328 19.67 -1.51 10.13
CA ASP A 328 19.47 -2.78 9.43
C ASP A 328 19.75 -2.57 7.93
N LEU A 329 20.96 -2.96 7.51
CA LEU A 329 21.45 -2.73 6.16
C LEU A 329 20.67 -3.54 5.12
N ALA A 330 20.13 -4.71 5.49
CA ALA A 330 19.32 -5.52 4.59
C ALA A 330 17.99 -4.82 4.27
N GLN A 331 17.39 -4.15 5.25
CA GLN A 331 16.18 -3.36 5.05
C GLN A 331 16.47 -2.09 4.24
N LEU A 332 17.51 -1.34 4.59
CA LEU A 332 17.89 -0.11 3.86
C LEU A 332 18.15 -0.39 2.38
N VAL A 333 18.91 -1.44 2.04
CA VAL A 333 19.16 -1.83 0.65
C VAL A 333 17.84 -2.18 -0.06
N GLN A 334 17.01 -3.05 0.51
CA GLN A 334 15.80 -3.48 -0.17
C GLN A 334 14.80 -2.33 -0.37
N LYS A 335 14.54 -1.52 0.66
CA LYS A 335 13.50 -0.48 0.59
C LYS A 335 13.90 0.64 -0.35
N HIS A 336 15.17 1.02 -0.33
CA HIS A 336 15.72 1.99 -1.28
C HIS A 336 15.63 1.46 -2.71
N LEU A 337 15.94 0.19 -2.97
CA LEU A 337 15.80 -0.41 -4.31
C LEU A 337 14.33 -0.46 -4.77
N ASN A 338 13.36 -0.66 -3.87
CA ASN A 338 11.94 -0.59 -4.24
C ASN A 338 11.55 0.80 -4.77
N GLY A 339 12.18 1.88 -4.31
CA GLY A 339 12.00 3.23 -4.86
C GLY A 339 12.86 3.50 -6.07
N ALA A 340 14.18 3.38 -5.88
CA ALA A 340 15.20 3.75 -6.86
C ALA A 340 15.19 2.88 -8.12
N VAL A 341 14.59 1.69 -8.08
CA VAL A 341 14.39 0.82 -9.25
C VAL A 341 12.92 0.75 -9.58
N SER A 342 12.08 0.16 -8.72
CA SER A 342 10.72 -0.20 -9.12
C SER A 342 9.83 1.03 -9.31
N LEU A 343 9.74 1.92 -8.31
CA LEU A 343 8.94 3.14 -8.44
C LEU A 343 9.52 4.08 -9.50
N SER A 344 10.84 4.32 -9.48
CA SER A 344 11.51 5.19 -10.45
C SER A 344 11.22 4.75 -11.88
N GLN A 345 11.44 3.48 -12.21
CA GLN A 345 11.23 2.99 -13.57
C GLN A 345 9.76 3.06 -13.98
N ALA A 346 8.85 2.70 -13.09
CA ALA A 346 7.43 2.80 -13.40
C ALA A 346 7.00 4.25 -13.62
N ALA A 347 7.29 5.14 -12.67
CA ALA A 347 6.75 6.49 -12.65
C ALA A 347 7.48 7.48 -13.58
N ASP A 348 8.77 7.29 -13.83
CA ASP A 348 9.64 8.26 -14.53
C ASP A 348 10.04 7.83 -15.95
N ASP A 349 9.89 6.54 -16.29
CA ASP A 349 10.20 6.00 -17.62
C ASP A 349 8.94 5.45 -18.30
N TYR A 350 8.40 4.34 -17.76
CA TYR A 350 7.38 3.56 -18.45
C TYR A 350 5.99 4.21 -18.48
N LEU A 351 5.58 4.85 -17.38
CA LEU A 351 4.25 5.45 -17.25
C LEU A 351 4.26 6.97 -17.48
N ASP A 352 5.39 7.56 -17.81
CA ASP A 352 5.50 8.99 -18.15
C ASP A 352 5.65 9.18 -19.67
N ASP A 353 6.84 9.60 -20.12
CA ASP A 353 7.14 9.95 -21.51
C ASP A 353 6.84 8.81 -22.52
N LEU A 354 6.99 7.54 -22.11
CA LEU A 354 6.71 6.40 -22.97
C LEU A 354 5.22 6.04 -23.07
N LEU A 355 4.40 6.52 -22.13
CA LEU A 355 2.96 6.27 -22.10
C LEU A 355 2.18 7.34 -22.86
N ILE A 356 2.51 8.61 -22.63
CA ILE A 356 1.78 9.76 -23.18
C ILE A 356 2.76 10.88 -23.56
N GLY A 357 2.41 11.66 -24.58
CA GLY A 357 3.25 12.75 -25.08
C GLY A 357 4.05 12.38 -26.34
N ASP A 358 5.03 13.21 -26.70
CA ASP A 358 5.75 13.13 -27.98
C ASP A 358 6.59 11.85 -28.13
N LYS A 359 6.95 11.20 -27.01
CA LYS A 359 7.72 9.96 -26.97
C LYS A 359 6.85 8.72 -26.75
N SER A 360 5.53 8.86 -26.74
CA SER A 360 4.61 7.74 -26.51
C SER A 360 4.90 6.58 -27.45
N ALA A 361 4.95 5.37 -26.93
CA ALA A 361 5.21 4.17 -27.70
C ALA A 361 4.10 3.87 -28.74
N ASN A 362 4.45 3.04 -29.73
CA ASN A 362 3.55 2.71 -30.84
C ASN A 362 2.39 1.81 -30.38
N ASN A 363 1.16 2.19 -30.73
CA ASN A 363 -0.05 1.39 -30.52
C ASN A 363 -0.82 1.07 -31.82
N ALA A 364 -0.27 1.48 -32.97
CA ALA A 364 -0.88 1.29 -34.28
C ALA A 364 -0.72 -0.13 -34.83
N ALA A 365 0.27 -0.89 -34.37
CA ALA A 365 0.50 -2.27 -34.79
C ALA A 365 1.19 -3.08 -33.70
N LEU A 366 1.08 -4.41 -33.81
CA LEU A 366 1.87 -5.33 -32.98
C LEU A 366 3.36 -5.17 -33.28
N ALA A 367 4.19 -5.28 -32.24
CA ALA A 367 5.64 -5.33 -32.37
C ALA A 367 6.07 -6.60 -33.11
N ASP A 368 7.20 -6.53 -33.83
CA ASP A 368 7.63 -7.62 -34.71
C ASP A 368 7.84 -8.94 -33.95
N GLY A 369 7.13 -9.98 -34.37
CA GLY A 369 7.14 -11.29 -33.71
C GLY A 369 6.53 -11.33 -32.30
N LYS A 370 5.79 -10.30 -31.89
CA LYS A 370 5.15 -10.20 -30.56
C LYS A 370 3.63 -10.25 -30.65
N SER A 371 2.99 -10.55 -29.53
CA SER A 371 1.54 -10.55 -29.36
C SER A 371 0.97 -9.20 -28.92
N TYR A 372 1.82 -8.22 -28.63
CA TYR A 372 1.48 -6.90 -28.09
C TYR A 372 1.99 -5.77 -28.99
N THR A 373 1.43 -4.57 -28.84
CA THR A 373 2.03 -3.32 -29.34
C THR A 373 3.18 -2.87 -28.44
N ASP A 374 3.99 -1.92 -28.91
CA ASP A 374 5.05 -1.35 -28.06
C ASP A 374 4.45 -0.61 -26.86
N LEU A 375 3.33 0.11 -27.03
CA LEU A 375 2.66 0.82 -25.94
C LEU A 375 2.09 -0.11 -24.88
N GLU A 376 1.43 -1.18 -25.31
CA GLU A 376 0.96 -2.25 -24.44
C GLU A 376 2.10 -2.80 -23.58
N HIS A 377 3.22 -3.14 -24.22
CA HIS A 377 4.40 -3.66 -23.52
C HIS A 377 5.01 -2.64 -22.56
N LYS A 378 5.12 -1.36 -22.92
CA LYS A 378 5.64 -0.32 -22.01
C LYS A 378 4.76 -0.11 -20.79
N PHE A 379 3.44 -0.13 -20.98
CA PHE A 379 2.52 -0.06 -19.86
C PHE A 379 2.64 -1.30 -18.96
N ASP A 380 2.72 -2.50 -19.55
CA ASP A 380 2.91 -3.76 -18.84
C ASP A 380 4.24 -3.78 -18.06
N GLU A 381 5.33 -3.22 -18.62
CA GLU A 381 6.61 -3.03 -17.91
C GLU A 381 6.46 -2.08 -16.71
N GLY A 382 5.66 -1.03 -16.81
CA GLY A 382 5.32 -0.16 -15.67
C GLY A 382 4.54 -0.89 -14.58
N TYR A 383 3.49 -1.63 -14.97
CA TYR A 383 2.69 -2.47 -14.07
C TYR A 383 3.52 -3.56 -13.39
N GLY A 384 4.41 -4.25 -14.12
CA GLY A 384 5.24 -5.31 -13.58
C GLY A 384 6.15 -4.85 -12.43
N TYR A 385 6.49 -3.56 -12.36
CA TYR A 385 7.24 -3.01 -11.22
C TYR A 385 6.37 -2.76 -9.97
N PHE A 386 5.05 -2.57 -10.12
CA PHE A 386 4.12 -2.55 -8.97
C PHE A 386 4.17 -3.89 -8.23
N GLY A 387 4.29 -4.99 -9.00
CA GLY A 387 4.55 -6.33 -8.47
C GLY A 387 3.31 -7.04 -7.95
N ALA A 388 2.11 -6.69 -8.43
CA ALA A 388 0.89 -7.41 -8.10
C ALA A 388 0.74 -8.69 -8.94
N ALA A 389 0.17 -9.74 -8.33
CA ALA A 389 -0.34 -10.90 -9.06
C ALA A 389 -1.44 -10.46 -10.05
N ILE A 390 -1.70 -11.24 -11.11
CA ILE A 390 -2.70 -10.83 -12.11
C ILE A 390 -4.13 -10.87 -11.55
N ASP A 391 -4.36 -11.72 -10.56
CA ASP A 391 -5.62 -11.92 -9.83
C ASP A 391 -5.62 -11.18 -8.49
N TYR A 392 -4.88 -10.07 -8.37
CA TYR A 392 -4.69 -9.32 -7.13
C TYR A 392 -5.98 -8.97 -6.36
N LEU A 393 -7.07 -8.67 -7.09
CA LEU A 393 -8.38 -8.35 -6.50
C LEU A 393 -9.15 -9.59 -6.04
N ASP A 394 -8.73 -10.79 -6.41
CA ASP A 394 -9.32 -12.02 -5.86
C ASP A 394 -8.79 -12.33 -4.46
N TYR A 395 -7.78 -11.61 -3.96
CA TYR A 395 -7.23 -11.78 -2.62
C TYR A 395 -7.92 -10.86 -1.63
N THR A 396 -7.97 -11.27 -0.36
CA THR A 396 -8.16 -10.32 0.74
C THR A 396 -6.83 -9.64 1.11
N ASP A 397 -6.91 -8.47 1.76
CA ASP A 397 -5.72 -7.80 2.28
C ASP A 397 -4.91 -8.66 3.28
N ASP A 398 -5.58 -9.52 4.04
CA ASP A 398 -4.95 -10.48 4.94
C ASP A 398 -4.14 -11.54 4.19
N GLU A 399 -4.63 -12.00 3.03
CA GLU A 399 -3.98 -13.00 2.18
C GLU A 399 -2.73 -12.43 1.53
N ILE A 400 -2.83 -11.22 0.95
CA ILE A 400 -1.68 -10.50 0.37
C ILE A 400 -0.64 -10.20 1.44
N ALA A 401 -1.06 -9.79 2.64
CA ALA A 401 -0.15 -9.47 3.74
C ALA A 401 0.46 -10.71 4.43
N GLY A 402 -0.01 -11.92 4.10
CA GLY A 402 0.39 -13.15 4.79
C GLY A 402 -0.02 -13.19 6.26
N LYS A 403 -1.16 -12.56 6.60
CA LYS A 403 -1.70 -12.46 7.96
C LYS A 403 -2.94 -13.32 8.19
N GLY A 404 -3.46 -13.98 7.16
CA GLY A 404 -4.58 -14.92 7.29
C GLY A 404 -5.17 -15.30 5.94
N GLY A 405 -6.43 -15.74 5.97
CA GLY A 405 -7.24 -16.03 4.79
C GLY A 405 -7.28 -17.51 4.37
N ARG A 406 -7.66 -17.72 3.11
CA ARG A 406 -7.85 -19.05 2.52
C ARG A 406 -6.49 -19.73 2.33
N GLU A 407 -6.44 -21.04 2.59
CA GLU A 407 -5.21 -21.84 2.48
C GLU A 407 -4.56 -21.74 1.09
N ALA A 408 -5.37 -21.60 0.02
CA ALA A 408 -4.89 -21.47 -1.35
C ALA A 408 -4.28 -20.08 -1.69
N TYR A 409 -4.53 -19.04 -0.89
CA TYR A 409 -4.13 -17.64 -1.15
C TYR A 409 -3.11 -17.09 -0.13
N GLY A 410 -2.67 -17.92 0.81
CA GLY A 410 -1.85 -17.48 1.94
C GLY A 410 -0.45 -17.00 1.54
N SER A 411 0.07 -16.01 2.26
CA SER A 411 1.44 -15.47 2.11
C SER A 411 1.70 -14.74 0.79
N GLY A 412 0.66 -14.14 0.21
CA GLY A 412 0.77 -13.27 -0.95
C GLY A 412 0.92 -13.99 -2.29
N TYR A 413 0.51 -15.25 -2.40
CA TYR A 413 0.49 -15.99 -3.65
C TYR A 413 -0.66 -16.99 -3.73
N HIS A 414 -1.05 -17.37 -4.95
CA HIS A 414 -2.15 -18.28 -5.24
C HIS A 414 -1.91 -19.05 -6.54
N ASP A 415 -1.97 -20.38 -6.48
CA ASP A 415 -1.92 -21.27 -7.65
C ASP A 415 -3.25 -21.16 -8.43
N LEU A 416 -3.31 -20.19 -9.33
CA LEU A 416 -4.52 -19.79 -10.04
C LEU A 416 -4.95 -20.85 -11.06
N ASP A 417 -3.99 -21.46 -11.75
CA ASP A 417 -4.26 -22.49 -12.77
C ASP A 417 -4.35 -23.92 -12.21
N LYS A 418 -3.99 -24.12 -10.93
CA LYS A 418 -4.06 -25.37 -10.17
C LYS A 418 -3.12 -26.43 -10.69
N ASP A 419 -1.96 -26.04 -11.24
CA ASP A 419 -0.92 -26.96 -11.70
C ASP A 419 -0.03 -27.50 -10.56
N GLY A 420 -0.22 -26.97 -9.34
CA GLY A 420 0.51 -27.33 -8.14
C GLY A 420 1.79 -26.52 -7.92
N LYS A 421 2.05 -25.48 -8.71
CA LYS A 421 3.21 -24.58 -8.59
C LYS A 421 2.78 -23.13 -8.63
N ILE A 422 3.60 -22.26 -8.05
CA ILE A 422 3.38 -20.82 -8.09
C ILE A 422 4.17 -20.20 -9.24
N ASN A 423 3.49 -19.64 -10.23
CA ASN A 423 4.09 -18.91 -11.33
C ASN A 423 4.47 -17.49 -10.91
N LEU A 424 5.77 -17.21 -10.78
CA LEU A 424 6.26 -15.89 -10.38
C LEU A 424 5.87 -14.77 -11.36
N LEU A 425 5.49 -15.09 -12.60
CA LEU A 425 5.08 -14.10 -13.60
C LEU A 425 3.61 -13.65 -13.44
N SER A 426 2.80 -14.37 -12.66
CA SER A 426 1.36 -14.10 -12.59
C SER A 426 0.73 -14.29 -11.21
N GLU A 427 1.30 -15.11 -10.34
CA GLU A 427 0.62 -15.65 -9.15
C GLU A 427 1.27 -15.22 -7.83
N TYR A 428 2.24 -14.32 -7.88
CA TYR A 428 3.02 -13.91 -6.72
C TYR A 428 3.05 -12.39 -6.56
N ASN A 429 2.77 -11.92 -5.35
CA ASN A 429 2.83 -10.50 -4.99
C ASN A 429 4.22 -10.11 -4.47
N PHE A 430 4.90 -9.24 -5.21
CA PHE A 430 6.24 -8.71 -4.91
C PHE A 430 6.20 -7.29 -4.35
N GLY A 431 7.20 -6.96 -3.55
CA GLY A 431 7.57 -5.58 -3.26
C GLY A 431 6.43 -4.74 -2.69
N ASN A 432 6.15 -3.61 -3.35
CA ASN A 432 5.26 -2.58 -2.84
C ASN A 432 3.77 -2.94 -2.96
N SER A 433 3.35 -3.85 -3.85
CA SER A 433 1.96 -4.34 -3.87
C SER A 433 1.58 -4.93 -2.50
N THR A 434 2.48 -5.67 -1.85
CA THR A 434 2.20 -6.22 -0.50
C THR A 434 2.05 -5.15 0.59
N ASN A 435 2.57 -3.94 0.37
CA ASN A 435 2.45 -2.84 1.33
C ASN A 435 1.09 -2.18 1.28
N ALA A 436 0.45 -2.08 0.09
CA ALA A 436 -0.91 -1.58 -0.04
C ALA A 436 -1.87 -2.37 0.87
N ALA A 437 -1.92 -3.69 0.70
CA ALA A 437 -2.73 -4.58 1.53
C ALA A 437 -2.41 -4.47 3.03
N LYS A 438 -1.13 -4.30 3.40
CA LYS A 438 -0.77 -4.12 4.81
C LYS A 438 -1.35 -2.85 5.42
N ARG A 439 -1.44 -1.79 4.62
CA ARG A 439 -1.96 -0.50 5.07
C ARG A 439 -3.48 -0.47 5.06
N ASP A 440 -4.11 -1.11 4.09
CA ASP A 440 -5.56 -1.28 4.03
C ASP A 440 -6.08 -2.10 5.21
N ARG A 441 -5.46 -3.27 5.49
CA ARG A 441 -5.73 -4.07 6.71
C ARG A 441 -5.59 -3.24 7.99
N GLY A 442 -4.58 -2.36 8.05
CA GLY A 442 -4.33 -1.50 9.22
C GLY A 442 -5.44 -0.46 9.47
N THR A 443 -6.36 -0.27 8.52
CA THR A 443 -7.46 0.71 8.63
C THR A 443 -8.84 0.13 8.48
N GLU A 444 -8.99 -1.18 8.25
CA GLU A 444 -10.26 -1.85 7.95
C GLU A 444 -11.39 -1.46 8.94
N SER A 445 -11.04 -1.32 10.23
CA SER A 445 -11.99 -0.96 11.29
C SER A 445 -12.06 0.53 11.64
N ASN A 446 -11.26 1.37 10.99
CA ASN A 446 -11.24 2.82 11.23
C ASN A 446 -12.44 3.50 10.58
N THR A 447 -12.69 4.75 10.96
CA THR A 447 -13.77 5.56 10.38
C THR A 447 -13.57 5.74 8.88
N LYS A 448 -12.35 5.97 8.40
CA LYS A 448 -12.06 6.19 6.97
C LYS A 448 -11.05 5.18 6.43
N PRO A 449 -11.42 3.90 6.24
CA PRO A 449 -10.49 2.90 5.74
C PRO A 449 -9.91 3.31 4.39
N THR A 450 -8.67 2.91 4.13
CA THR A 450 -8.06 2.99 2.80
C THR A 450 -8.33 1.70 2.02
N ASP A 451 -8.24 1.81 0.69
CA ASP A 451 -8.39 0.68 -0.24
C ASP A 451 -7.35 0.83 -1.37
N LEU A 452 -6.09 0.99 -0.97
CA LEU A 452 -4.96 1.25 -1.87
C LEU A 452 -4.71 0.08 -2.83
N THR A 453 -5.05 -1.15 -2.43
CA THR A 453 -5.02 -2.33 -3.31
C THR A 453 -5.97 -2.15 -4.49
N ALA A 454 -7.25 -1.86 -4.24
CA ALA A 454 -8.24 -1.65 -5.30
C ALA A 454 -7.97 -0.37 -6.10
N GLU A 455 -7.63 0.74 -5.42
CA GLU A 455 -7.34 2.03 -6.06
C GLU A 455 -6.24 1.90 -7.12
N ALA A 456 -5.14 1.19 -6.82
CA ALA A 456 -4.04 0.99 -7.75
C ALA A 456 -4.40 0.01 -8.87
N GLN A 457 -4.92 -1.16 -8.51
CA GLN A 457 -5.13 -2.26 -9.46
C GLN A 457 -6.20 -1.93 -10.50
N LEU A 458 -7.31 -1.35 -10.07
CA LEU A 458 -8.39 -0.97 -10.98
C LEU A 458 -7.94 0.12 -11.96
N ALA A 459 -7.13 1.08 -11.49
CA ALA A 459 -6.56 2.11 -12.36
C ALA A 459 -5.61 1.51 -13.42
N PHE A 460 -4.77 0.54 -13.03
CA PHE A 460 -3.92 -0.19 -13.98
C PHE A 460 -4.71 -0.99 -15.01
N ILE A 461 -5.72 -1.74 -14.57
CA ILE A 461 -6.56 -2.55 -15.47
C ILE A 461 -7.31 -1.63 -16.45
N GLU A 462 -7.93 -0.55 -15.96
CA GLU A 462 -8.70 0.35 -16.82
C GLU A 462 -7.79 1.09 -17.82
N ALA A 463 -6.60 1.53 -17.41
CA ALA A 463 -5.65 2.16 -18.33
C ALA A 463 -5.16 1.19 -19.40
N ARG A 464 -4.84 -0.05 -19.02
CA ARG A 464 -4.42 -1.08 -19.97
C ARG A 464 -5.54 -1.48 -20.93
N LYS A 465 -6.78 -1.49 -20.45
CA LYS A 465 -7.98 -1.67 -21.26
C LYS A 465 -8.17 -0.54 -22.26
N LEU A 466 -8.02 0.72 -21.84
CA LEU A 466 -8.12 1.88 -22.71
C LEU A 466 -7.06 1.85 -23.84
N ILE A 467 -5.83 1.41 -23.53
CA ILE A 467 -4.78 1.17 -24.52
C ILE A 467 -5.19 0.10 -25.54
N ALA A 468 -5.73 -1.02 -25.07
CA ALA A 468 -6.18 -2.11 -25.93
C ALA A 468 -7.38 -1.72 -26.81
N ASP A 469 -8.35 -0.99 -26.26
CA ASP A 469 -9.56 -0.53 -26.97
C ASP A 469 -9.21 0.48 -28.08
N ASN A 470 -8.07 1.19 -27.95
CA ASN A 470 -7.53 2.11 -28.96
C ASN A 470 -6.46 1.50 -29.89
N PHE A 471 -6.34 0.17 -29.92
CA PHE A 471 -5.45 -0.54 -30.84
C PHE A 471 -5.67 -0.09 -32.29
N GLY A 472 -4.57 0.12 -33.02
CA GLY A 472 -4.59 0.58 -34.42
C GLY A 472 -4.39 2.09 -34.58
N THR A 473 -4.32 2.84 -33.47
CA THR A 473 -3.99 4.28 -33.48
C THR A 473 -3.00 4.62 -32.38
N ASN A 474 -2.05 5.52 -32.67
CA ASN A 474 -1.10 6.01 -31.67
C ASN A 474 -1.76 7.05 -30.75
N VAL A 475 -1.26 7.22 -29.53
CA VAL A 475 -1.83 8.12 -28.51
C VAL A 475 -2.08 9.52 -29.03
N ALA A 476 -1.17 10.08 -29.84
CA ALA A 476 -1.34 11.41 -30.46
C ALA A 476 -2.64 11.55 -31.28
N GLN A 477 -3.16 10.44 -31.82
CA GLN A 477 -4.37 10.37 -32.65
C GLN A 477 -5.64 10.07 -31.86
N TRP A 478 -5.54 9.73 -30.57
CA TRP A 478 -6.70 9.47 -29.71
C TRP A 478 -7.49 10.76 -29.45
N SER A 479 -8.72 10.58 -28.99
CA SER A 479 -9.56 11.70 -28.55
C SER A 479 -8.92 12.41 -27.35
N ASP A 480 -9.25 13.69 -27.16
CA ASP A 480 -8.77 14.44 -25.98
C ASP A 480 -9.32 13.85 -24.68
N GLU A 481 -10.50 13.23 -24.73
CA GLU A 481 -11.12 12.52 -23.61
C GLU A 481 -10.32 11.27 -23.22
N ASP A 482 -9.95 10.43 -24.19
CA ASP A 482 -9.15 9.22 -23.92
C ASP A 482 -7.76 9.56 -23.41
N LYS A 483 -7.12 10.61 -23.96
CA LYS A 483 -5.82 11.10 -23.47
C LYS A 483 -5.92 11.55 -22.01
N ALA A 484 -6.93 12.38 -21.69
CA ALA A 484 -7.16 12.84 -20.33
C ALA A 484 -7.53 11.70 -19.38
N ARG A 485 -8.27 10.69 -19.85
CA ARG A 485 -8.61 9.51 -19.06
C ARG A 485 -7.39 8.65 -18.77
N LEU A 486 -6.55 8.38 -19.78
CA LEU A 486 -5.28 7.66 -19.60
C LEU A 486 -4.38 8.37 -18.57
N GLU A 487 -4.27 9.69 -18.69
CA GLU A 487 -3.49 10.51 -17.77
C GLU A 487 -4.02 10.43 -16.33
N THR A 488 -5.34 10.52 -16.17
CA THR A 488 -6.01 10.42 -14.87
C THR A 488 -5.77 9.05 -14.24
N LEU A 489 -5.92 7.97 -15.01
CA LEU A 489 -5.73 6.60 -14.53
C LEU A 489 -4.28 6.32 -14.14
N ARG A 490 -3.31 6.79 -14.94
CA ARG A 490 -1.89 6.76 -14.57
C ARG A 490 -1.66 7.45 -13.23
N ASN A 491 -2.14 8.70 -13.08
CA ASN A 491 -1.95 9.47 -11.85
C ASN A 491 -2.58 8.78 -10.64
N GLN A 492 -3.76 8.19 -10.82
CA GLN A 492 -4.44 7.43 -9.77
C GLN A 492 -3.63 6.20 -9.35
N ALA A 493 -3.16 5.40 -10.30
CA ALA A 493 -2.35 4.21 -10.03
C ALA A 493 -1.06 4.56 -9.28
N LEU A 494 -0.31 5.57 -9.77
CA LEU A 494 0.93 6.02 -9.14
C LEU A 494 0.69 6.65 -7.76
N LEU A 495 -0.39 7.42 -7.59
CA LEU A 495 -0.73 8.01 -6.29
C LEU A 495 -1.11 6.95 -5.26
N ALA A 496 -1.91 5.95 -5.62
CA ALA A 496 -2.25 4.84 -4.73
C ALA A 496 -1.01 4.03 -4.35
N TRP A 497 -0.13 3.76 -5.32
CA TRP A 497 1.15 3.12 -5.06
C TRP A 497 2.02 3.95 -4.10
N GLU A 498 2.25 5.24 -4.35
CA GLU A 498 3.07 6.06 -3.46
C GLU A 498 2.43 6.27 -2.09
N LYS A 499 1.09 6.37 -2.00
CA LYS A 499 0.36 6.36 -0.73
C LYS A 499 0.63 5.09 0.06
N SER A 500 0.74 3.92 -0.56
CA SER A 500 1.06 2.68 0.17
C SER A 500 2.47 2.72 0.77
N ILE A 501 3.43 3.36 0.07
CA ILE A 501 4.78 3.62 0.58
C ILE A 501 4.72 4.63 1.73
N ALA A 502 4.02 5.74 1.55
CA ALA A 502 3.92 6.82 2.53
C ALA A 502 3.23 6.39 3.82
N ALA A 503 2.12 5.65 3.72
CA ALA A 503 1.44 5.05 4.87
C ALA A 503 2.34 4.02 5.58
N THR A 504 3.21 3.32 4.84
CA THR A 504 4.21 2.42 5.43
C THR A 504 5.31 3.20 6.17
N VAL A 505 5.71 4.37 5.68
CA VAL A 505 6.61 5.27 6.43
C VAL A 505 5.96 5.75 7.72
N VAL A 506 4.67 6.12 7.68
CA VAL A 506 3.91 6.53 8.87
C VAL A 506 3.84 5.41 9.91
N HIS A 507 3.51 4.19 9.47
CA HIS A 507 3.53 2.98 10.31
C HIS A 507 4.89 2.82 11.02
N TYR A 508 6.00 2.85 10.26
CA TYR A 508 7.31 2.67 10.88
C TYR A 508 7.81 3.88 11.69
N ILE A 509 7.29 5.09 11.47
CA ILE A 509 7.48 6.19 12.43
C ILE A 509 6.83 5.81 13.76
N ASN A 510 5.59 5.31 13.73
CA ASN A 510 4.86 4.92 14.92
C ASN A 510 5.57 3.77 15.65
N ASP A 511 5.92 2.70 14.94
CA ASP A 511 6.61 1.54 15.53
C ASP A 511 8.03 1.86 16.01
N THR A 512 8.73 2.84 15.41
CA THR A 512 10.03 3.30 15.94
C THR A 512 9.84 4.04 17.26
N ILE A 513 8.75 4.80 17.40
CA ILE A 513 8.43 5.59 18.59
C ILE A 513 7.88 4.72 19.72
N SER A 514 7.05 3.73 19.40
CA SER A 514 6.35 2.87 20.35
C SER A 514 5.96 1.54 19.71
N ASP A 515 6.51 0.44 20.23
CA ASP A 515 6.21 -0.93 19.82
C ASP A 515 6.57 -1.89 20.97
N ASP A 516 5.72 -2.89 21.21
CA ASP A 516 5.88 -3.80 22.36
C ASP A 516 7.12 -4.72 22.23
N ASP A 517 7.60 -4.97 21.01
CA ASP A 517 8.77 -5.81 20.72
C ASP A 517 10.09 -5.02 20.71
N GLY A 518 10.05 -3.68 20.83
CA GLY A 518 11.20 -2.81 21.01
C GLY A 518 11.08 -1.45 20.34
N ASP A 519 11.28 -0.39 21.12
CA ASP A 519 11.16 1.01 20.69
C ASP A 519 12.31 1.91 21.20
N LEU A 520 12.26 3.19 20.86
CA LEU A 520 13.24 4.17 21.33
C LEU A 520 13.31 4.31 22.86
N ASP A 521 12.22 4.07 23.60
CA ASP A 521 12.17 4.21 25.06
C ASP A 521 12.89 3.04 25.75
N ASP A 522 12.81 1.84 25.19
CA ASP A 522 13.61 0.69 25.61
C ASP A 522 15.11 0.97 25.50
N ILE A 523 15.55 1.55 24.38
CA ILE A 523 16.96 1.91 24.20
C ILE A 523 17.36 3.05 25.14
N ALA A 524 16.54 4.10 25.24
CA ALA A 524 16.79 5.27 26.08
C ALA A 524 16.95 4.90 27.57
N SER A 525 16.11 3.99 28.05
CA SER A 525 16.14 3.51 29.44
C SER A 525 17.29 2.54 29.73
N GLY A 526 17.97 2.05 28.69
CA GLY A 526 18.96 0.97 28.80
C GLY A 526 18.32 -0.40 29.06
N ASN A 527 17.00 -0.55 28.94
CA ASN A 527 16.28 -1.80 29.23
C ASN A 527 16.02 -2.61 27.94
N PHE A 528 17.09 -2.92 27.21
CA PHE A 528 17.00 -3.64 25.95
C PHE A 528 17.95 -4.84 25.91
N ASP A 529 17.53 -5.87 25.18
CA ASP A 529 18.38 -6.97 24.73
C ASP A 529 18.63 -6.86 23.22
N ALA A 530 19.29 -7.86 22.65
CA ALA A 530 19.58 -7.85 21.22
C ALA A 530 18.30 -7.86 20.36
N ASP A 531 17.24 -8.54 20.79
CA ASP A 531 16.00 -8.64 20.02
C ASP A 531 15.29 -7.29 19.94
N LYS A 532 15.14 -6.60 21.07
CA LYS A 532 14.63 -5.22 21.09
C LYS A 532 15.46 -4.26 20.25
N PHE A 533 16.80 -4.36 20.34
CA PHE A 533 17.69 -3.54 19.51
C PHE A 533 17.49 -3.82 18.01
N TYR A 534 17.32 -5.08 17.62
CA TYR A 534 17.03 -5.44 16.23
C TYR A 534 15.67 -4.91 15.77
N THR A 535 14.65 -4.92 16.64
CA THR A 535 13.33 -4.36 16.33
C THR A 535 13.44 -2.87 16.01
N VAL A 536 14.09 -2.09 16.87
CA VAL A 536 14.31 -0.64 16.65
C VAL A 536 15.11 -0.38 15.38
N ALA A 537 16.22 -1.11 15.18
CA ALA A 537 17.05 -0.95 13.99
C ALA A 537 16.28 -1.25 12.70
N LYS A 538 15.46 -2.31 12.72
CA LYS A 538 14.60 -2.68 11.60
C LYS A 538 13.53 -1.60 11.34
N HIS A 539 12.78 -1.17 12.35
CA HIS A 539 11.72 -0.17 12.19
C HIS A 539 12.27 1.15 11.65
N TRP A 540 13.37 1.64 12.23
CA TRP A 540 14.00 2.86 11.75
C TRP A 540 14.52 2.71 10.30
N SER A 541 15.13 1.57 9.96
CA SER A 541 15.64 1.32 8.61
C SER A 541 14.53 1.13 7.57
N GLU A 542 13.40 0.51 7.92
CA GLU A 542 12.24 0.43 7.03
C GLU A 542 11.59 1.81 6.84
N MET A 543 11.44 2.61 7.92
CA MET A 543 11.00 4.00 7.87
C MET A 543 11.86 4.82 6.89
N LYS A 544 13.17 4.89 7.15
CA LYS A 544 14.11 5.71 6.38
C LYS A 544 14.21 5.23 4.93
N GLY A 545 14.31 3.92 4.72
CA GLY A 545 14.44 3.33 3.40
C GLY A 545 13.22 3.55 2.51
N PHE A 546 12.00 3.51 3.06
CA PHE A 546 10.79 3.85 2.31
C PHE A 546 10.62 5.36 2.10
N ALA A 547 10.98 6.18 3.09
CA ALA A 547 10.86 7.64 2.98
C ALA A 547 11.69 8.21 1.83
N LEU A 548 12.87 7.62 1.56
CA LEU A 548 13.72 8.00 0.43
C LEU A 548 13.04 7.82 -0.93
N ASN A 549 11.95 7.05 -1.02
CA ASN A 549 11.35 6.68 -2.30
C ASN A 549 10.59 7.82 -2.97
N PHE A 550 10.12 8.82 -2.20
CA PHE A 550 9.28 9.90 -2.73
C PHE A 550 9.99 10.73 -3.82
N GLN A 551 11.32 10.83 -3.76
CA GLN A 551 12.09 11.57 -4.76
C GLN A 551 12.12 10.93 -6.15
N PHE A 552 11.71 9.66 -6.29
CA PHE A 552 11.76 8.91 -7.54
C PHE A 552 10.46 8.97 -8.35
N ASN A 553 9.38 9.52 -7.80
CA ASN A 553 8.15 9.77 -8.54
C ASN A 553 8.08 11.25 -8.94
N PRO A 554 8.15 11.61 -10.24
CA PRO A 554 8.01 13.01 -10.68
C PRO A 554 6.64 13.61 -10.36
N PHE A 555 5.65 12.76 -10.01
CA PHE A 555 4.30 13.16 -9.62
C PHE A 555 4.07 13.13 -8.10
N SER A 556 5.14 13.04 -7.29
CA SER A 556 5.00 12.97 -5.83
C SER A 556 4.25 14.17 -5.25
N PRO A 557 3.29 13.96 -4.32
CA PRO A 557 2.67 15.06 -3.57
C PRO A 557 3.62 15.78 -2.61
N VAL A 558 4.76 15.16 -2.26
CA VAL A 558 5.75 15.75 -1.36
C VAL A 558 6.65 16.72 -2.14
N THR A 559 6.70 17.98 -1.71
CA THR A 559 7.59 18.97 -2.34
C THR A 559 9.06 18.70 -2.03
N ASP A 560 9.99 19.15 -2.88
CA ASP A 560 11.44 19.00 -2.62
C ASP A 560 11.86 19.58 -1.26
N ALA A 561 11.23 20.68 -0.82
CA ALA A 561 11.50 21.31 0.47
C ALA A 561 10.99 20.45 1.64
N ASP A 562 9.77 19.92 1.54
CA ASP A 562 9.20 19.01 2.54
C ASP A 562 9.97 17.70 2.59
N PHE A 563 10.40 17.17 1.44
CA PHE A 563 11.23 15.98 1.32
C PHE A 563 12.56 16.15 2.07
N ALA A 564 13.27 17.26 1.82
CA ALA A 564 14.48 17.58 2.53
C ALA A 564 14.25 17.71 4.05
N LYS A 565 13.13 18.34 4.46
CA LYS A 565 12.79 18.50 5.88
C LYS A 565 12.46 17.18 6.57
N ILE A 566 11.70 16.29 5.92
CA ILE A 566 11.41 14.94 6.44
C ILE A 566 12.71 14.21 6.76
N HIS A 567 13.70 14.24 5.85
CA HIS A 567 14.96 13.56 6.06
C HIS A 567 15.91 14.25 7.05
N GLU A 568 15.84 15.59 7.17
CA GLU A 568 16.50 16.32 8.26
C GLU A 568 16.00 15.84 9.63
N LEU A 569 14.68 15.66 9.78
CA LEU A 569 14.04 15.22 11.03
C LEU A 569 14.35 13.75 11.36
N MET A 570 14.45 12.89 10.35
CA MET A 570 14.79 11.46 10.53
C MET A 570 16.28 11.21 10.77
N GLY A 571 17.17 12.05 10.22
CA GLY A 571 18.62 11.81 10.24
C GLY A 571 19.04 10.59 9.42
N ASP A 572 20.34 10.26 9.44
CA ASP A 572 20.92 9.10 8.73
C ASP A 572 21.14 7.88 9.62
N LYS A 573 20.77 7.98 10.90
CA LYS A 573 20.69 6.88 11.88
C LYS A 573 19.71 7.25 13.00
N PRO A 574 19.17 6.30 13.77
CA PRO A 574 18.36 6.64 14.92
C PRO A 574 19.19 7.41 15.96
N GLU A 575 18.58 8.40 16.63
CA GLU A 575 19.17 9.03 17.81
C GLU A 575 18.81 8.21 19.04
N LEU A 576 19.82 7.57 19.63
CA LEU A 576 19.65 6.59 20.72
C LEU A 576 20.13 7.13 22.08
N ALA A 577 20.70 8.33 22.15
CA ALA A 577 21.13 8.91 23.42
C ALA A 577 19.91 9.29 24.29
N ALA A 578 19.90 8.81 25.54
CA ALA A 578 18.76 8.95 26.45
C ALA A 578 18.26 10.41 26.63
N ASP A 579 19.17 11.38 26.65
CA ASP A 579 18.84 12.81 26.83
C ASP A 579 18.27 13.49 25.57
N LYS A 580 18.27 12.78 24.43
CA LYS A 580 17.82 13.31 23.13
C LYS A 580 16.62 12.57 22.54
N VAL A 581 16.31 11.37 22.99
CA VAL A 581 15.23 10.52 22.44
C VAL A 581 13.88 11.25 22.41
N GLU A 582 13.51 11.98 23.47
CA GLU A 582 12.24 12.74 23.50
C GLU A 582 12.15 13.83 22.41
N ALA A 583 13.25 14.53 22.17
CA ALA A 583 13.33 15.53 21.10
C ALA A 583 13.27 14.85 19.72
N TYR A 584 13.89 13.68 19.59
CA TYR A 584 13.89 12.91 18.36
C TYR A 584 12.50 12.33 18.03
N LYS A 585 11.77 11.77 19.02
CA LYS A 585 10.36 11.36 18.85
C LYS A 585 9.50 12.53 18.38
N SER A 586 9.71 13.73 18.92
CA SER A 586 9.02 14.95 18.47
C SER A 586 9.33 15.28 17.01
N ALA A 587 10.59 15.14 16.58
CA ALA A 587 10.99 15.35 15.19
C ALA A 587 10.36 14.32 14.24
N LEU A 588 10.29 13.05 14.65
CA LEU A 588 9.62 12.00 13.87
C LEU A 588 8.11 12.25 13.73
N LEU A 589 7.44 12.74 14.78
CA LEU A 589 6.03 13.14 14.71
C LEU A 589 5.80 14.36 13.79
N GLU A 590 6.76 15.28 13.72
CA GLU A 590 6.73 16.37 12.74
C GLU A 590 6.85 15.82 11.31
N ALA A 591 7.80 14.91 11.06
CA ALA A 591 7.94 14.25 9.75
C ALA A 591 6.66 13.49 9.36
N ARG A 592 6.06 12.76 10.30
CA ARG A 592 4.76 12.08 10.12
C ARG A 592 3.65 13.06 9.71
N SER A 593 3.64 14.24 10.32
CA SER A 593 2.63 15.27 10.04
C SER A 593 2.81 15.87 8.64
N ILE A 594 4.05 16.10 8.20
CA ILE A 594 4.36 16.57 6.84
C ILE A 594 3.85 15.54 5.82
N ILE A 595 4.17 14.25 6.03
CA ILE A 595 3.72 13.16 5.16
C ILE A 595 2.19 13.08 5.13
N ALA A 596 1.54 13.04 6.30
CA ALA A 596 0.09 12.97 6.40
C ALA A 596 -0.61 14.10 5.65
N ASN A 597 -0.10 15.32 5.75
CA ASN A 597 -0.64 16.49 5.05
C ASN A 597 -0.44 16.40 3.54
N ALA A 598 0.73 15.99 3.07
CA ALA A 598 1.04 15.88 1.64
C ALA A 598 0.11 14.88 0.92
N TYR A 599 -0.17 13.75 1.57
CA TYR A 599 -1.01 12.69 0.99
C TYR A 599 -2.50 12.79 1.37
N GLY A 600 -2.87 13.75 2.23
CA GLY A 600 -4.24 13.93 2.69
C GLY A 600 -4.78 12.75 3.51
N PHE A 601 -3.93 12.11 4.32
CA PHE A 601 -4.33 10.96 5.13
C PHE A 601 -5.26 11.37 6.28
N ASP A 602 -6.19 10.47 6.61
CA ASP A 602 -7.07 10.65 7.76
C ASP A 602 -6.28 10.53 9.07
N ALA A 603 -6.61 11.39 10.04
CA ALA A 603 -5.88 11.47 11.31
C ALA A 603 -5.99 10.18 12.15
N GLU A 604 -7.12 9.46 12.07
CA GLU A 604 -7.29 8.18 12.76
C GLU A 604 -6.38 7.11 12.14
N ASN A 605 -6.33 7.03 10.81
CA ASN A 605 -5.43 6.11 10.10
C ASN A 605 -3.96 6.40 10.44
N VAL A 606 -3.56 7.66 10.43
CA VAL A 606 -2.18 8.08 10.77
C VAL A 606 -1.79 7.70 12.20
N ALA A 607 -2.75 7.68 13.13
CA ALA A 607 -2.51 7.30 14.52
C ALA A 607 -2.49 5.78 14.73
N ASN A 608 -3.25 5.03 13.93
CA ASN A 608 -3.45 3.58 14.11
C ASN A 608 -2.57 2.70 13.21
N TRP A 609 -2.01 3.25 12.14
CA TRP A 609 -0.99 2.57 11.35
C TRP A 609 0.25 2.32 12.17
#